data_AF-A0A392Q0B0-F1
#
_entry.id   AF-A0A392Q0B0-F1
#
_cell.length_a   1.000
_cell.length_b   1.000
_cell.length_c   1.000
_cell.angle_alpha   90.00
_cell.angle_beta   90.00
_cell.angle_gamma   90.00
#
_symmetry.space_group_name_H-M   'P 1'
#
loop_
_entity.id
_entity.type
_entity.pdbx_description
1 polymer ?
#
loop_
_entity_poly.entity_id
_entity_poly.type
_entity_poly.pdbx_seq_one_letter_code
_entity_poly.pdbx_strand_id
1 'polypeptide(L)'
;ELVTQFQNASEDETKEKILANLANFAYDPFNYNFLRQLNVIELFLDCITEPNEKLIEFGVGGICNCCVGNSGCFTFHDIVVST
;
A
#
# COMPACT_ATOMS: atom_id res chain seq x y z
N GLU A 1 10.16 9.11 -3.06
CA GLU A 1 9.47 10.31 -2.54
C GLU A 1 8.27 9.97 -1.66
N LEU A 2 7.33 9.11 -2.09
CA LEU A 2 6.13 8.79 -1.30
C LEU A 2 6.41 8.22 0.10
N VAL A 3 7.37 7.29 0.24
CA VAL A 3 7.75 6.74 1.56
C VAL A 3 8.23 7.84 2.52
N THR A 4 9.05 8.77 2.01
CA THR A 4 9.54 9.90 2.80
C THR A 4 8.40 10.85 3.17
N GLN A 5 7.45 11.09 2.26
CA GLN A 5 6.27 11.92 2.57
C GLN A 5 5.37 11.24 3.61
N PHE A 6 5.18 9.92 3.54
CA PHE A 6 4.42 9.17 4.54
C PHE A 6 5.05 9.30 5.94
N GLN A 7 6.38 9.17 6.03
CA GLN A 7 7.12 9.30 7.29
C GLN A 7 7.08 10.72 7.88
N ASN A 8 6.95 11.75 7.05
CA ASN A 8 6.86 13.14 7.50
C ASN A 8 5.41 13.63 7.66
N ALA A 9 4.42 12.82 7.26
CA ALA A 9 3.02 13.20 7.36
C ALA A 9 2.53 13.04 8.81
N SER A 10 2.00 14.13 9.35
CA SER A 10 1.36 14.16 10.67
C SER A 10 -0.15 13.89 10.59
N GLU A 11 -0.76 14.14 9.44
CA GLU A 11 -2.19 14.01 9.20
C GLU A 11 -2.53 12.65 8.61
N ASP A 12 -3.48 11.97 9.23
CA ASP A 12 -3.92 10.63 8.80
C ASP A 12 -4.49 10.63 7.39
N GLU A 13 -5.23 11.67 6.98
CA GLU A 13 -5.75 11.78 5.60
C GLU A 13 -4.62 11.81 4.55
N THR A 14 -3.50 12.43 4.89
CA THR A 14 -2.32 12.49 4.02
C THR A 14 -1.64 11.12 3.95
N LYS A 15 -1.50 10.43 5.09
CA LYS A 15 -0.99 9.07 5.16
C LYS A 15 -1.85 8.10 4.34
N GLU A 16 -3.17 8.18 4.50
CA GLU A 16 -4.16 7.39 3.75
C GLU A 16 -3.96 7.54 2.24
N LYS A 17 -3.90 8.78 1.75
CA LYS A 17 -3.69 9.07 0.32
C LYS A 17 -2.36 8.54 -0.20
N ILE A 18 -1.29 8.68 0.58
CA ILE A 18 0.04 8.19 0.18
C ILE A 18 0.06 6.66 0.16
N LEU A 19 -0.53 6.00 1.16
CA LEU A 19 -0.57 4.55 1.26
C LEU A 19 -1.41 3.92 0.15
N ALA A 20 -2.56 4.52 -0.19
CA ALA A 20 -3.38 4.10 -1.31
C ALA A 20 -2.62 4.19 -2.64
N ASN A 21 -1.86 5.27 -2.86
CA ASN A 21 -0.99 5.38 -4.04
C ASN A 21 0.09 4.30 -4.06
N LEU A 22 0.74 4.02 -2.93
CA LEU A 22 1.73 2.93 -2.82
C LEU A 22 1.10 1.56 -3.13
N ALA A 23 -0.12 1.29 -2.64
CA ALA A 23 -0.85 0.06 -2.92
C ALA A 23 -1.21 -0.08 -4.41
N ASN A 24 -1.56 1.03 -5.09
CA ASN A 24 -1.77 1.05 -6.54
C ASN A 24 -0.48 0.75 -7.32
N PHE A 25 0.68 1.28 -6.88
CA PHE A 25 1.97 0.93 -7.50
C PHE A 25 2.34 -0.54 -7.28
N ALA A 26 1.97 -1.12 -6.15
CA ALA A 26 2.15 -2.53 -5.81
C ALA A 26 1.33 -3.49 -6.67
N TYR A 27 0.38 -3.01 -7.48
CA TYR A 27 -0.33 -3.85 -8.44
C TYR A 27 0.55 -4.32 -9.60
N ASP A 28 1.55 -3.51 -10.01
CA ASP A 28 2.41 -3.83 -11.14
C ASP A 28 3.66 -4.63 -10.69
N PRO A 29 3.87 -5.87 -11.18
CA PRO A 29 5.05 -6.67 -10.87
C PRO A 29 6.38 -5.98 -11.19
N PHE A 30 6.40 -5.07 -12.18
CA PHE A 30 7.61 -4.30 -12.52
C PHE A 30 8.08 -3.44 -11.36
N ASN A 31 7.16 -2.97 -10.51
CA ASN A 31 7.47 -2.11 -9.37
C ASN A 31 8.01 -2.88 -8.16
N TYR A 32 7.91 -4.21 -8.12
CA TYR A 32 8.22 -4.99 -6.91
C TYR A 32 9.67 -4.83 -6.44
N ASN A 33 10.61 -4.78 -7.39
CA ASN A 33 12.01 -4.55 -7.06
C ASN A 33 12.22 -3.20 -6.36
N PHE A 34 11.54 -2.16 -6.83
CA PHE A 34 11.60 -0.83 -6.22
C PHE A 34 10.88 -0.78 -4.88
N LEU A 35 9.71 -1.41 -4.76
CA LEU A 35 8.95 -1.48 -3.51
C LEU A 35 9.74 -2.20 -2.41
N ARG A 36 10.48 -3.25 -2.77
CA ARG A 36 11.36 -3.96 -1.85
C ARG A 36 12.61 -3.15 -1.47
N GLN A 37 13.19 -2.40 -2.40
CA GLN A 37 14.32 -1.50 -2.13
C GLN A 37 13.93 -0.30 -1.26
N LEU A 38 12.70 0.18 -1.38
CA LEU A 38 12.16 1.30 -0.63
C LEU A 38 11.48 0.88 0.69
N ASN A 39 11.56 -0.40 1.06
CA ASN A 39 10.91 -0.98 2.25
C ASN A 39 9.40 -0.72 2.34
N VAL A 40 8.71 -0.62 1.20
CA VAL A 40 7.26 -0.36 1.17
C VAL A 40 6.45 -1.54 1.72
N ILE A 41 6.97 -2.76 1.59
CA ILE A 41 6.33 -3.96 2.16
C ILE A 41 6.28 -3.88 3.69
N GLU A 42 7.39 -3.47 4.32
CA GLU A 42 7.45 -3.25 5.77
C GLU A 42 6.50 -2.11 6.18
N LEU A 43 6.43 -1.04 5.38
CA LEU A 43 5.50 0.06 5.63
C LEU A 43 4.03 -0.41 5.64
N PHE A 44 3.64 -1.30 4.71
CA PHE A 44 2.29 -1.87 4.73
C PHE A 44 2.04 -2.71 5.99
N LEU A 45 3.05 -3.47 6.45
CA LEU A 45 2.97 -4.26 7.68
C LEU A 45 2.86 -3.39 8.94
N ASP A 46 3.50 -2.23 8.96
CA ASP A 46 3.34 -1.27 10.06
C ASP A 46 1.91 -0.72 10.08
N CYS A 47 1.37 -0.39 8.91
CA CYS A 47 0.04 0.21 8.77
C CYS A 47 -1.12 -0.72 9.19
N ILE A 48 -0.96 -2.05 9.12
CA ILE A 48 -2.00 -2.99 9.60
C ILE A 48 -2.10 -3.06 11.13
N THR A 49 -1.15 -2.45 11.85
CA THR A 49 -1.18 -2.35 13.32
C THR A 49 -1.68 -1.00 13.82
N GLU A 50 -1.88 -0.04 12.92
CA GLU A 50 -2.36 1.29 13.26
C GLU A 50 -3.86 1.26 13.65
N PRO A 51 -4.32 2.18 14.50
CA PRO A 51 -5.73 2.25 14.89
C PRO A 51 -6.65 2.78 13.76
N ASN A 52 -6.07 3.37 12.70
CA ASN A 52 -6.84 3.91 11.58
C ASN A 52 -7.24 2.79 10.61
N GLU A 53 -8.54 2.54 10.51
CA GLU A 53 -9.12 1.45 9.70
C GLU A 53 -8.72 1.53 8.22
N LYS A 54 -8.61 2.74 7.64
CA LYS A 54 -8.20 2.90 6.24
C LYS A 54 -6.73 2.62 6.02
N LEU A 55 -5.85 2.97 6.97
CA LEU A 55 -4.44 2.59 6.89
C LEU A 55 -4.28 1.07 6.93
N ILE A 56 -5.07 0.39 7.76
CA ILE A 56 -5.12 -1.07 7.78
C ILE A 56 -5.59 -1.61 6.43
N GLU A 57 -6.69 -1.08 5.88
CA GLU A 57 -7.27 -1.52 4.61
C GLU A 57 -6.30 -1.37 3.44
N PHE A 58 -5.65 -0.21 3.30
CA PHE A 58 -4.63 0.02 2.27
C PHE A 58 -3.36 -0.78 2.52
N GLY A 59 -2.97 -1.01 3.77
CA GLY A 59 -1.85 -1.88 4.14
C GLY A 59 -2.07 -3.31 3.68
N VAL A 60 -3.23 -3.89 4.03
CA VAL A 60 -3.61 -5.25 3.58
C VAL A 60 -3.70 -5.31 2.06
N GLY A 61 -4.35 -4.33 1.42
CA GLY A 61 -4.45 -4.27 -0.04
C GLY A 61 -3.09 -4.21 -0.74
N GLY A 62 -2.15 -3.41 -0.20
CA GLY A 62 -0.78 -3.32 -0.70
C GLY A 62 -0.02 -4.65 -0.57
N ILE A 63 -0.17 -5.35 0.56
CA ILE A 63 0.45 -6.68 0.77
C ILE A 63 -0.14 -7.69 -0.21
N CYS A 64 -1.47 -7.74 -0.36
CA CYS A 64 -2.13 -8.61 -1.33
C CYS A 64 -1.62 -8.34 -2.75
N ASN A 65 -1.54 -7.06 -3.14
CA ASN A 65 -1.04 -6.68 -4.45
C ASN A 65 0.43 -7.09 -4.64
N CYS A 66 1.29 -7.04 -3.61
CA CYS A 66 2.68 -7.52 -3.68
C CYS A 66 2.80 -9.05 -3.77
N CYS A 67 1.82 -9.80 -3.27
CA CYS A 67 1.86 -11.26 -3.21
C CYS A 67 1.22 -11.96 -4.42
N VAL A 68 0.44 -11.24 -5.25
CA VAL A 68 -0.23 -11.80 -6.44
C VAL A 68 0.79 -12.03 -7.56
N GLY A 69 1.45 -13.19 -7.49
CA GLY A 69 2.18 -13.76 -8.61
C GLY A 69 1.22 -14.31 -9.67
N ASN A 70 0.91 -13.51 -10.69
CA ASN A 70 0.41 -13.92 -12.01
C ASN A 70 -0.78 -14.90 -12.08
N SER A 71 -1.62 -14.95 -11.05
CA SER A 71 -2.80 -15.84 -10.99
C SER A 71 -3.99 -14.98 -10.58
N GLY A 72 -4.94 -14.78 -11.49
CA GLY A 72 -6.08 -13.86 -11.34
C GLY A 72 -7.02 -14.20 -10.17
N CYS A 73 -6.55 -13.96 -8.96
CA CYS A 73 -7.25 -14.18 -7.70
C CYS A 73 -7.23 -12.84 -6.95
N PHE A 74 -8.38 -12.18 -6.94
CA PHE A 74 -8.74 -10.99 -6.15
C PHE A 74 -7.63 -9.96 -6.03
N THR A 75 -7.39 -9.20 -7.10
CA THR A 75 -6.76 -7.90 -6.94
C THR A 75 -7.74 -7.04 -6.14
N PHE A 76 -7.24 -6.28 -5.18
CA PHE A 76 -7.99 -5.31 -4.38
C PHE A 76 -8.60 -4.16 -5.24
N HIS A 77 -8.73 -4.38 -6.56
CA HIS A 77 -9.40 -3.52 -7.52
C HIS A 77 -10.87 -3.30 -7.15
N ASP A 78 -11.53 -4.23 -6.46
CA ASP A 78 -12.91 -4.04 -5.98
C ASP A 78 -13.00 -3.30 -4.64
N ILE A 79 -11.91 -3.16 -3.89
CA ILE A 79 -11.94 -2.51 -2.56
C ILE A 79 -11.50 -1.04 -2.62
N VAL A 80 -10.57 -0.66 -3.51
CA VAL A 80 -9.95 0.69 -3.46
C VAL A 80 -10.28 1.60 -4.65
N VAL A 81 -10.79 1.07 -5.77
CA VAL A 81 -11.00 1.86 -7.02
C VAL A 81 -12.10 2.93 -6.90
N SER A 82 -12.81 3.01 -5.78
CA SER A 82 -13.92 3.94 -5.62
C SER A 82 -13.62 5.22 -4.81
N THR A 83 -12.35 5.56 -4.50
CA THR A 83 -12.00 6.85 -3.87
C THR A 83 -11.20 7.75 -4.79
#